data_AF-A0A2N3EUD8-F1
#
_entry.id   AF-A0A2N3EUD8-F1
#
_cell.length_a   1.000
_cell.length_b   1.000
_cell.length_c   1.000
_cell.angle_alpha   90.00
_cell.angle_beta   90.00
_cell.angle_gamma   90.00
#
_symmetry.space_group_name_H-M   'P 1'
#
loop_
_entity.id
_entity.type
_entity.pdbx_description
1 polymer ?
#
loop_
_entity_poly.entity_id
_entity_poly.type
_entity_poly.pdbx_seq_one_letter_code
_entity_poly.pdbx_strand_id
1 'polypeptide(L)'
;MNGLINRALDWFVRDTFGEALRRGLVEALSLGEAAFEPLMPCAPDVTERLLAALAERVGRAPEEVLEDLGTYLVSQPRTEAVRRLLRFGGVDFIDFLHSLEDLPDRARLAMPDFALSEIRLHPEMPGLYRIEVGACPLAGVALGPVLVGMLRAMADDYGALVLIGSRGADARCEVIEVRLLDAAFAHGRAFDLGAGPVVR
;
A
#
# COMPACT_ATOMS: atom_id res chain seq x y z
N MET A 1 2.86 11.97 -10.97
CA MET A 1 4.03 12.03 -10.06
C MET A 1 4.30 10.60 -9.53
N ASN A 2 4.95 9.75 -10.34
CA ASN A 2 5.15 8.33 -9.98
C ASN A 2 6.43 8.08 -9.14
N GLY A 3 7.28 9.11 -8.97
CA GLY A 3 8.55 8.99 -8.24
C GLY A 3 8.41 8.52 -6.80
N LEU A 4 7.31 8.89 -6.11
CA LEU A 4 7.04 8.41 -4.76
C LEU A 4 6.80 6.89 -4.72
N ILE A 5 6.01 6.37 -5.67
CA ILE A 5 5.72 4.93 -5.79
C ILE A 5 7.00 4.18 -6.16
N ASN A 6 7.76 4.71 -7.12
CA ASN A 6 9.03 4.12 -7.52
C ASN A 6 10.01 4.07 -6.35
N ARG A 7 10.06 5.12 -5.52
CA ARG A 7 10.89 5.14 -4.31
C ARG A 7 10.46 4.08 -3.31
N ALA A 8 9.16 3.91 -3.10
CA ALA A 8 8.63 2.85 -2.23
C ALA A 8 9.01 1.47 -2.76
N LEU A 9 8.88 1.23 -4.07
CA LEU A 9 9.34 0.01 -4.73
C LEU A 9 10.85 -0.21 -4.57
N ASP A 10 11.67 0.82 -4.77
CA ASP A 10 13.13 0.75 -4.61
C ASP A 10 13.53 0.35 -3.19
N TRP A 11 12.89 0.97 -2.18
CA TRP A 11 13.09 0.59 -0.78
C TRP A 11 12.64 -0.83 -0.48
N PHE A 12 11.44 -1.21 -0.93
CA PHE A 12 10.93 -2.56 -0.77
C PHE A 12 11.87 -3.59 -1.37
N VAL A 13 12.33 -3.36 -2.60
CA VAL A 13 13.26 -4.26 -3.29
C VAL A 13 14.56 -4.38 -2.54
N ARG A 14 15.17 -3.24 -2.16
CA ARG A 14 16.45 -3.24 -1.46
C ARG A 14 16.36 -3.94 -0.10
N ASP A 15 15.33 -3.63 0.66
CA ASP A 15 15.21 -4.08 2.05
C ASP A 15 14.70 -5.54 2.11
N THR A 16 13.96 -6.03 1.10
CA THR A 16 13.42 -7.41 1.05
C THR A 16 14.30 -8.38 0.26
N PHE A 17 14.84 -7.96 -0.89
CA PHE A 17 15.59 -8.82 -1.81
C PHE A 17 17.08 -8.44 -1.93
N GLY A 18 17.50 -7.34 -1.32
CA GLY A 18 18.89 -6.91 -1.25
C GLY A 18 19.33 -6.02 -2.41
N GLU A 19 20.48 -5.37 -2.21
CA GLU A 19 21.06 -4.39 -3.14
C GLU A 19 21.44 -5.00 -4.50
N ALA A 20 21.79 -6.29 -4.56
CA ALA A 20 22.17 -6.93 -5.81
C ALA A 20 21.01 -7.01 -6.80
N LEU A 21 19.81 -7.39 -6.33
CA LEU A 21 18.61 -7.45 -7.17
C LEU A 21 18.18 -6.04 -7.59
N ARG A 22 18.20 -5.09 -6.65
CA ARG A 22 17.91 -3.66 -6.90
C ARG A 22 18.79 -3.11 -8.02
N ARG A 23 20.11 -3.26 -7.90
CA ARG A 23 21.08 -2.76 -8.88
C ARG A 23 20.84 -3.37 -10.26
N GLY A 24 20.64 -4.69 -10.32
CA GLY A 24 20.34 -5.36 -11.58
C GLY A 24 19.04 -4.86 -12.23
N LEU A 25 18.04 -4.40 -11.47
CA LEU A 25 16.79 -3.85 -12.02
C LEU A 25 17.02 -2.48 -12.63
N VAL A 26 17.68 -1.60 -11.87
CA VAL A 26 18.04 -0.25 -12.31
C VAL A 26 18.89 -0.30 -13.59
N GLU A 27 19.90 -1.18 -13.63
CA GLU A 27 20.76 -1.36 -14.81
C GLU A 27 19.99 -1.90 -16.02
N ALA A 28 19.20 -2.97 -15.84
CA ALA A 28 18.45 -3.59 -16.95
C ALA A 28 17.40 -2.66 -17.57
N LEU A 29 16.84 -1.76 -16.77
CA LEU A 29 15.82 -0.81 -17.22
C LEU A 29 16.41 0.56 -17.61
N SER A 30 17.72 0.76 -17.47
CA SER A 30 18.42 2.02 -17.70
C SER A 30 17.80 3.19 -16.92
N LEU A 31 17.44 2.96 -15.66
CA LEU A 31 16.80 3.97 -14.81
C LEU A 31 17.86 4.86 -14.15
N GLY A 32 17.65 6.17 -14.18
CA GLY A 32 18.44 7.13 -13.40
C GLY A 32 17.78 7.46 -12.04
N GLU A 33 18.51 8.12 -11.15
CA GLU A 33 18.02 8.52 -9.81
C GLU A 33 16.71 9.33 -9.87
N ALA A 34 16.55 10.19 -10.89
CA ALA A 34 15.34 10.98 -11.09
C ALA A 34 14.05 10.13 -11.21
N ALA A 35 14.16 8.86 -11.62
CA ALA A 35 13.03 7.93 -11.67
C ALA A 35 12.42 7.64 -10.28
N PHE A 36 13.22 7.81 -9.22
CA PHE A 36 12.85 7.55 -7.82
C PHE A 36 12.65 8.84 -7.02
N GLU A 37 12.82 10.02 -7.62
CA GLU A 37 12.65 11.29 -6.91
C GLU A 37 11.17 11.72 -6.89
N PRO A 38 10.54 11.87 -5.71
CA PRO A 38 9.10 12.13 -5.61
C PRO A 38 8.62 13.40 -6.32
N LEU A 39 9.48 14.42 -6.39
CA LEU A 39 9.15 15.73 -6.98
C LEU A 39 9.63 15.88 -8.42
N MET A 40 10.24 14.82 -9.01
CA MET A 40 10.69 14.87 -10.40
C MET A 40 9.66 14.24 -11.35
N PRO A 41 9.52 14.79 -12.57
CA PRO A 41 8.76 14.13 -13.62
C PRO A 41 9.35 12.75 -13.88
N CYS A 42 8.49 11.74 -13.86
CA CYS A 42 8.84 10.38 -14.20
C CYS A 42 8.10 10.01 -15.48
N ALA A 43 8.77 9.28 -16.38
CA ALA A 43 8.08 8.74 -17.56
C ALA A 43 6.95 7.79 -17.12
N PRO A 44 5.80 7.81 -17.81
CA PRO A 44 4.57 7.19 -17.32
C PRO A 44 4.66 5.66 -17.21
N ASP A 45 5.57 5.02 -17.93
CA ASP A 45 5.76 3.56 -18.02
C ASP A 45 6.77 2.99 -17.02
N VAL A 46 7.53 3.85 -16.33
CA VAL A 46 8.66 3.41 -15.49
C VAL A 46 8.20 2.49 -14.36
N THR A 47 7.10 2.84 -13.71
CA THR A 47 6.58 2.06 -12.58
C THR A 47 6.11 0.68 -13.03
N GLU A 48 5.39 0.62 -14.15
CA GLU A 48 4.92 -0.64 -14.76
C GLU A 48 6.10 -1.54 -15.13
N ARG A 49 7.11 -0.98 -15.81
CA ARG A 49 8.31 -1.73 -16.21
C ARG A 49 9.14 -2.21 -15.03
N LEU A 50 9.27 -1.39 -14.00
CA LEU A 50 9.97 -1.75 -12.77
C LEU A 50 9.26 -2.91 -12.06
N LEU A 51 7.94 -2.84 -11.93
CA LEU A 51 7.13 -3.90 -11.33
C LEU A 51 7.19 -5.19 -12.15
N ALA A 52 7.03 -5.12 -13.47
CA ALA A 52 7.09 -6.28 -14.35
C ALA A 52 8.47 -6.97 -14.28
N ALA A 53 9.56 -6.22 -14.34
CA ALA A 53 10.91 -6.77 -14.25
C ALA A 53 11.21 -7.36 -12.87
N LEU A 54 10.68 -6.75 -11.80
CA LEU A 54 10.79 -7.29 -10.45
C LEU A 54 10.05 -8.63 -10.36
N ALA A 55 8.77 -8.65 -10.76
CA ALA A 55 7.92 -9.82 -10.74
C ALA A 55 8.53 -11.00 -11.51
N GLU A 56 9.06 -10.74 -12.71
CA GLU A 56 9.77 -11.74 -13.52
C GLU A 56 10.97 -12.34 -12.76
N ARG A 57 11.79 -11.50 -12.12
CA ARG A 57 13.00 -11.96 -11.43
C ARG A 57 12.74 -12.73 -10.15
N VAL A 58 11.67 -12.38 -9.43
CA VAL A 58 11.28 -13.12 -8.22
C VAL A 58 10.40 -14.32 -8.55
N GLY A 59 10.00 -14.50 -9.82
CA GLY A 59 9.19 -15.61 -10.29
C GLY A 59 7.76 -15.60 -9.76
N ARG A 60 7.17 -14.41 -9.60
CA ARG A 60 5.83 -14.21 -9.00
C ARG A 60 4.97 -13.32 -9.86
N ALA A 61 3.65 -13.38 -9.64
CA ALA A 61 2.73 -12.48 -10.30
C ALA A 61 2.89 -11.04 -9.77
N PRO A 62 2.70 -9.98 -10.60
CA PRO A 62 2.78 -8.59 -10.15
C PRO A 62 1.89 -8.28 -8.95
N GLU A 63 0.70 -8.88 -8.89
CA GLU A 63 -0.26 -8.70 -7.80
C GLU A 63 0.30 -9.20 -6.46
N GLU A 64 0.97 -10.35 -6.46
CA GLU A 64 1.61 -10.89 -5.24
C GLU A 64 2.73 -9.99 -4.74
N VAL A 65 3.51 -9.40 -5.66
CA VAL A 65 4.57 -8.45 -5.34
C VAL A 65 3.96 -7.16 -4.74
N LEU A 66 2.83 -6.72 -5.26
CA LEU A 66 2.11 -5.55 -4.75
C LEU A 66 1.46 -5.81 -3.38
N GLU A 67 0.96 -7.02 -3.11
CA GLU A 67 0.51 -7.41 -1.77
C GLU A 67 1.65 -7.36 -0.75
N ASP A 68 2.83 -7.86 -1.12
CA ASP A 68 4.01 -7.78 -0.25
C ASP A 68 4.47 -6.33 -0.06
N LEU A 69 4.43 -5.51 -1.11
CA LEU A 69 4.71 -4.08 -1.02
C LEU A 69 3.75 -3.39 -0.05
N GLY A 70 2.46 -3.69 -0.12
CA GLY A 70 1.45 -3.17 0.80
C GLY A 70 1.76 -3.52 2.26
N THR A 71 2.12 -4.78 2.50
CA THR A 71 2.57 -5.26 3.82
C THR A 71 3.83 -4.51 4.28
N TYR A 72 4.83 -4.39 3.42
CA TYR A 72 6.09 -3.68 3.68
C TYR A 72 5.85 -2.24 4.10
N LEU A 73 4.97 -1.52 3.38
CA LEU A 73 4.67 -0.11 3.62
C LEU A 73 4.17 0.18 5.04
N VAL A 74 3.52 -0.76 5.71
CA VAL A 74 2.99 -0.56 7.07
C VAL A 74 3.72 -1.36 8.15
N SER A 75 4.68 -2.20 7.77
CA SER A 75 5.35 -3.10 8.73
C SER A 75 6.81 -2.72 9.02
N GLN A 76 7.39 -1.82 8.24
CA GLN A 76 8.83 -1.52 8.30
C GLN A 76 9.13 -0.19 8.99
N PRO A 77 10.24 -0.10 9.77
CA PRO A 77 10.63 1.15 10.42
C PRO A 77 10.80 2.33 9.45
N ARG A 78 11.30 2.05 8.24
CA ARG A 78 11.49 3.07 7.19
C ARG A 78 10.19 3.72 6.75
N THR A 79 9.10 2.97 6.75
CA THR A 79 7.78 3.39 6.26
C THR A 79 6.78 3.56 7.40
N GLU A 80 7.26 3.63 8.65
CA GLU A 80 6.43 3.77 9.86
C GLU A 80 5.47 4.97 9.79
N ALA A 81 5.83 6.03 9.06
CA ALA A 81 4.94 7.16 8.81
C ALA A 81 3.61 6.76 8.13
N VAL A 82 3.64 5.79 7.20
CA VAL A 82 2.45 5.27 6.51
C VAL A 82 1.58 4.48 7.48
N ARG A 83 2.18 3.56 8.27
CA ARG A 83 1.47 2.85 9.34
C ARG A 83 0.78 3.81 10.30
N ARG A 84 1.53 4.81 10.79
CA ARG A 84 0.99 5.83 11.72
C ARG A 84 -0.18 6.57 11.11
N LEU A 85 -0.06 7.03 9.86
CA LEU A 85 -1.14 7.72 9.14
C LEU A 85 -2.42 6.86 9.09
N LEU A 86 -2.29 5.58 8.75
CA LEU A 86 -3.42 4.66 8.72
C LEU A 86 -3.99 4.41 10.11
N ARG A 87 -3.13 4.31 11.14
CA ARG A 87 -3.57 4.17 12.53
C ARG A 87 -4.28 5.37 13.11
N PHE A 88 -4.01 6.58 12.62
CA PHE A 88 -4.82 7.74 12.96
C PHE A 88 -6.26 7.65 12.40
N GLY A 89 -6.52 6.74 11.45
CA GLY A 89 -7.82 6.59 10.81
C GLY A 89 -8.92 6.03 11.71
N GLY A 90 -8.59 5.26 12.75
CA GLY A 90 -9.61 4.65 13.60
C GLY A 90 -9.07 4.05 14.88
N VAL A 91 -9.92 3.97 15.91
CA VAL A 91 -9.55 3.43 17.22
C VAL A 91 -9.49 1.90 17.18
N ASP A 92 -10.40 1.28 16.43
CA ASP A 92 -10.41 -0.16 16.13
C ASP A 92 -10.33 -0.44 14.62
N PHE A 93 -10.31 -1.72 14.25
CA PHE A 93 -10.18 -2.13 12.85
C PHE A 93 -11.39 -1.73 12.00
N ILE A 94 -12.59 -1.68 12.58
CA ILE A 94 -13.82 -1.31 11.87
C ILE A 94 -13.80 0.19 11.58
N ASP A 95 -13.47 1.02 12.58
CA ASP A 95 -13.28 2.46 12.40
C ASP A 95 -12.24 2.74 11.32
N PHE A 96 -11.14 1.99 11.34
CA PHE A 96 -10.10 2.08 10.33
C PHE A 96 -10.63 1.78 8.92
N LEU A 97 -11.41 0.70 8.73
CA LEU A 97 -12.02 0.39 7.44
C LEU A 97 -12.88 1.55 6.95
N HIS A 98 -13.72 2.13 7.80
CA HIS A 98 -14.56 3.28 7.44
C HIS A 98 -13.73 4.51 7.05
N SER A 99 -12.58 4.71 7.69
CA SER A 99 -11.70 5.85 7.39
C SER A 99 -10.96 5.76 6.04
N LEU A 100 -10.99 4.60 5.38
CA LEU A 100 -10.29 4.40 4.10
C LEU A 100 -10.90 5.23 2.97
N GLU A 101 -12.21 5.52 3.03
CA GLU A 101 -12.89 6.35 2.04
C GLU A 101 -12.32 7.77 1.99
N ASP A 102 -11.84 8.28 3.14
CA ASP A 102 -11.22 9.61 3.24
C ASP A 102 -9.72 9.63 2.88
N LEU A 103 -9.10 8.46 2.66
CA LEU A 103 -7.66 8.36 2.41
C LEU A 103 -7.23 9.09 1.13
N PRO A 104 -7.94 8.99 -0.02
CA PRO A 104 -7.57 9.70 -1.23
C PRO A 104 -7.54 11.23 -1.04
N ASP A 105 -8.55 11.77 -0.36
CA ASP A 105 -8.63 13.22 -0.09
C ASP A 105 -7.54 13.67 0.89
N ARG A 106 -7.28 12.90 1.96
CA ARG A 106 -6.17 13.17 2.89
C ARG A 106 -4.81 13.16 2.19
N ALA A 107 -4.60 12.20 1.28
CA ALA A 107 -3.38 12.11 0.49
C ALA A 107 -3.21 13.33 -0.42
N ARG A 108 -4.29 13.78 -1.08
CA ARG A 108 -4.28 14.99 -1.92
C ARG A 108 -4.04 16.28 -1.13
N LEU A 109 -4.54 16.38 0.10
CA LEU A 109 -4.27 17.51 0.99
C LEU A 109 -2.78 17.61 1.36
N ALA A 110 -2.13 16.47 1.60
CA ALA A 110 -0.70 16.43 1.90
C ALA A 110 0.16 16.62 0.64
N MET A 111 -0.29 16.06 -0.49
CA MET A 111 0.43 16.04 -1.76
C MET A 111 -0.57 16.21 -2.93
N PRO A 112 -0.81 17.45 -3.40
CA PRO A 112 -1.84 17.74 -4.41
C PRO A 112 -1.71 16.95 -5.71
N ASP A 113 -0.46 16.67 -6.12
CA ASP A 113 -0.15 15.94 -7.36
C ASP A 113 -0.06 14.41 -7.17
N PHE A 114 -0.36 13.91 -5.97
CA PHE A 114 -0.48 12.49 -5.68
C PHE A 114 -1.96 12.08 -5.67
N ALA A 115 -2.39 11.44 -6.76
CA ALA A 115 -3.77 11.01 -6.94
C ALA A 115 -3.90 9.51 -6.65
N LEU A 116 -4.43 9.17 -5.47
CA LEU A 116 -4.89 7.80 -5.19
C LEU A 116 -6.22 7.53 -5.90
N SER A 117 -6.47 6.25 -6.21
CA SER A 117 -7.81 5.80 -6.61
C SER A 117 -8.84 6.15 -5.55
N GLU A 118 -10.06 6.42 -5.99
CA GLU A 118 -11.23 6.44 -5.11
C GLU A 118 -11.37 5.07 -4.40
N ILE A 119 -11.67 5.10 -3.11
CA ILE A 119 -11.90 3.91 -2.28
C ILE A 119 -13.31 4.03 -1.71
N ARG A 120 -14.12 2.99 -1.85
CA ARG A 120 -15.47 2.93 -1.28
C ARG A 120 -15.64 1.69 -0.43
N LEU A 121 -16.23 1.85 0.75
CA LEU A 121 -16.52 0.76 1.66
C LEU A 121 -18.03 0.47 1.68
N HIS A 122 -18.37 -0.79 1.45
CA HIS A 122 -19.74 -1.28 1.48
C HIS A 122 -19.88 -2.33 2.58
N PRO A 123 -20.56 -2.03 3.70
CA PRO A 123 -20.96 -3.04 4.68
C PRO A 123 -22.07 -3.90 4.07
N GLU A 124 -21.82 -5.19 3.89
CA GLU A 124 -22.79 -6.11 3.27
C GLU A 124 -23.60 -6.86 4.34
N MET A 125 -22.93 -7.31 5.41
CA MET A 125 -23.52 -8.00 6.57
C MET A 125 -22.63 -7.73 7.80
N PRO A 126 -23.09 -8.03 9.04
CA PRO A 126 -22.22 -7.95 10.21
C PRO A 126 -20.93 -8.74 10.01
N GLY A 127 -19.79 -8.04 10.11
CA GLY A 127 -18.46 -8.62 9.91
C GLY A 127 -18.07 -8.90 8.45
N LEU A 128 -18.90 -8.57 7.47
CA LEU A 128 -18.59 -8.71 6.04
C LEU A 128 -18.62 -7.35 5.35
N TYR A 129 -17.49 -6.97 4.79
CA TYR A 129 -17.31 -5.71 4.08
C TYR A 129 -16.77 -5.98 2.68
N ARG A 130 -17.17 -5.12 1.74
CA ARG A 130 -16.65 -5.08 0.39
C ARG A 130 -16.03 -3.72 0.14
N ILE A 131 -14.78 -3.70 -0.29
CA ILE A 131 -14.06 -2.48 -0.67
C ILE A 131 -13.98 -2.45 -2.18
N GLU A 132 -14.44 -1.35 -2.78
CA GLU A 132 -14.21 -1.05 -4.18
C GLU A 132 -13.07 -0.03 -4.29
N VAL A 133 -12.10 -0.33 -5.12
CA VAL A 133 -11.00 0.57 -5.47
C VAL A 133 -11.16 0.94 -6.93
N GLY A 134 -11.29 2.23 -7.22
CA GLY A 134 -11.41 2.73 -8.59
C GLY A 134 -10.13 2.51 -9.39
N ALA A 135 -10.23 2.61 -10.72
CA ALA A 135 -9.07 2.60 -11.60
C ALA A 135 -8.01 3.61 -11.14
N CYS A 136 -6.78 3.14 -11.00
CA CYS A 136 -5.68 3.97 -10.53
C CYS A 136 -5.29 5.00 -11.59
N PRO A 137 -5.36 6.31 -11.30
CA PRO A 137 -4.85 7.32 -12.22
C PRO A 137 -3.32 7.31 -12.29
N LEU A 138 -2.63 6.60 -11.39
CA LEU A 138 -1.19 6.39 -11.43
C LEU A 138 -0.90 5.23 -12.37
N ALA A 139 -0.35 5.54 -13.55
CA ALA A 139 -0.03 4.55 -14.57
C ALA A 139 0.89 3.45 -14.01
N GLY A 140 0.49 2.19 -14.21
CA GLY A 140 1.34 1.02 -13.98
C GLY A 140 1.20 0.29 -12.65
N VAL A 141 0.35 0.73 -11.72
CA VAL A 141 0.13 0.03 -10.43
C VAL A 141 -1.35 -0.09 -10.09
N ALA A 142 -1.77 -1.33 -9.86
CA ALA A 142 -3.06 -1.67 -9.28
C ALA A 142 -3.02 -1.43 -7.76
N LEU A 143 -3.94 -0.63 -7.23
CA LEU A 143 -3.94 -0.27 -5.80
C LEU A 143 -4.59 -1.37 -4.95
N GLY A 144 -5.47 -2.18 -5.53
CA GLY A 144 -6.17 -3.27 -4.84
C GLY A 144 -5.23 -4.26 -4.14
N PRO A 145 -4.27 -4.90 -4.84
CA PRO A 145 -3.29 -5.78 -4.22
C PRO A 145 -2.47 -5.10 -3.12
N VAL A 146 -2.05 -3.84 -3.33
CA VAL A 146 -1.35 -3.06 -2.29
C VAL A 146 -2.23 -2.91 -1.05
N LEU A 147 -3.50 -2.57 -1.25
CA LEU A 147 -4.45 -2.42 -0.15
C LEU A 147 -4.72 -3.75 0.56
N VAL A 148 -4.79 -4.88 -0.16
CA VAL A 148 -4.90 -6.22 0.45
C VAL A 148 -3.75 -6.48 1.43
N GLY A 149 -2.51 -6.21 1.01
CA GLY A 149 -1.32 -6.35 1.86
C GLY A 149 -1.37 -5.44 3.09
N MET A 150 -1.70 -4.16 2.88
CA MET A 150 -1.85 -3.19 3.97
C MET A 150 -2.92 -3.62 4.96
N LEU A 151 -4.10 -4.02 4.49
CA LEU A 151 -5.23 -4.40 5.33
C LEU A 151 -4.88 -5.61 6.21
N ARG A 152 -4.16 -6.61 5.69
CA ARG A 152 -3.71 -7.77 6.47
C ARG A 152 -2.79 -7.36 7.61
N ALA A 153 -1.74 -6.63 7.28
CA ALA A 153 -0.78 -6.16 8.28
C ALA A 153 -1.41 -5.22 9.30
N MET A 154 -2.34 -4.35 8.87
CA MET A 154 -3.08 -3.47 9.76
C MET A 154 -4.04 -4.23 10.66
N ALA A 155 -4.68 -5.30 10.19
CA ALA A 155 -5.53 -6.13 11.05
C ALA A 155 -4.75 -6.75 12.21
N ASP A 156 -3.56 -7.30 11.92
CA ASP A 156 -2.64 -7.78 12.94
C ASP A 156 -2.22 -6.64 13.89
N ASP A 157 -1.98 -5.45 13.33
CA ASP A 157 -1.68 -4.27 14.10
C ASP A 157 -2.83 -3.97 15.08
N TYR A 158 -4.09 -3.96 14.63
CA TYR A 158 -5.28 -3.76 15.46
C TYR A 158 -5.59 -4.93 16.40
N GLY A 159 -4.97 -6.11 16.21
CA GLY A 159 -5.30 -7.32 16.96
C GLY A 159 -6.59 -8.00 16.49
N ALA A 160 -7.06 -7.69 15.28
CA ALA A 160 -8.28 -8.24 14.69
C ALA A 160 -7.98 -9.48 13.85
N LEU A 161 -8.82 -10.51 13.96
CA LEU A 161 -8.77 -11.68 13.09
C LEU A 161 -9.67 -11.45 11.88
N VAL A 162 -9.05 -11.36 10.70
CA VAL A 162 -9.74 -11.08 9.43
C VAL A 162 -9.32 -12.06 8.34
N LEU A 163 -10.25 -12.35 7.43
CA LEU A 163 -9.94 -12.96 6.14
C LEU A 163 -10.09 -11.90 5.06
N ILE A 164 -9.05 -11.74 4.23
CA ILE A 164 -9.01 -10.74 3.16
C ILE A 164 -8.66 -11.44 1.85
N GLY A 165 -9.48 -11.22 0.82
CA GLY A 165 -9.25 -11.75 -0.51
C GLY A 165 -9.68 -10.78 -1.59
N SER A 166 -8.99 -10.80 -2.73
CA SER A 166 -9.46 -10.14 -3.94
C SER A 166 -10.59 -10.97 -4.56
N ARG A 167 -11.73 -10.32 -4.85
CA ARG A 167 -12.86 -10.92 -5.58
C ARG A 167 -12.74 -10.77 -7.10
N GLY A 168 -11.68 -10.11 -7.56
CA GLY A 168 -11.41 -9.83 -8.97
C GLY A 168 -11.24 -8.34 -9.24
N ALA A 169 -10.85 -8.05 -10.47
CA ALA A 169 -10.72 -6.70 -11.00
C ALA A 169 -11.32 -6.65 -12.40
N ASP A 170 -11.96 -5.54 -12.73
CA ASP A 170 -12.25 -5.15 -14.12
C ASP A 170 -11.47 -3.88 -14.47
N ALA A 171 -11.60 -3.39 -15.71
CA ALA A 171 -10.86 -2.21 -16.18
C ALA A 171 -11.21 -0.91 -15.41
N ARG A 172 -12.24 -0.91 -14.56
CA ARG A 172 -12.77 0.26 -13.86
C ARG A 172 -12.65 0.15 -12.34
N CYS A 173 -12.68 -1.05 -11.78
CA CYS A 173 -12.54 -1.24 -10.35
C CYS A 173 -11.93 -2.59 -9.94
N GLU A 174 -11.25 -2.57 -8.79
CA GLU A 174 -10.77 -3.74 -8.06
C GLU A 174 -11.67 -3.95 -6.85
N VAL A 175 -12.03 -5.20 -6.56
CA VAL A 175 -12.94 -5.52 -5.45
C VAL A 175 -12.24 -6.40 -4.44
N ILE A 176 -12.22 -5.94 -3.19
CA ILE A 176 -11.65 -6.65 -2.05
C ILE A 176 -12.78 -7.05 -1.11
N GLU A 177 -12.78 -8.30 -0.66
CA GLU A 177 -13.65 -8.76 0.41
C GLU A 177 -12.87 -8.80 1.73
N VAL A 178 -13.48 -8.29 2.79
CA VAL A 178 -12.97 -8.35 4.15
C VAL A 178 -14.01 -9.04 5.04
N ARG A 179 -13.62 -10.14 5.67
CA ARG A 179 -14.43 -10.84 6.67
C ARG A 179 -13.77 -10.70 8.03
N LEU A 180 -14.37 -9.91 8.90
CA LEU A 180 -14.00 -9.77 10.30
C LEU A 180 -14.61 -10.93 11.09
N LEU A 181 -13.74 -11.80 11.61
CA LEU A 181 -14.15 -12.95 12.42
C LEU A 181 -14.19 -12.59 13.91
N ASP A 182 -13.20 -11.81 14.36
CA ASP A 182 -13.11 -11.31 15.73
C ASP A 182 -12.35 -9.97 15.74
N ALA A 183 -12.94 -8.94 16.33
CA ALA A 183 -12.36 -7.59 16.41
C ALA A 183 -11.26 -7.45 17.47
N ALA A 184 -11.19 -8.37 18.44
CA ALA A 184 -10.28 -8.31 19.57
C ALA A 184 -9.63 -9.68 19.83
N PHE A 185 -9.23 -10.36 18.75
CA PHE A 185 -8.67 -11.70 18.78
C PHE A 185 -7.33 -11.77 19.53
N ALA A 186 -6.49 -10.74 19.37
CA ALA A 186 -5.16 -10.67 19.97
C ALA A 186 -4.82 -9.26 20.46
N HIS A 187 -3.75 -9.14 21.25
CA HIS A 187 -3.20 -7.83 21.57
C HIS A 187 -2.55 -7.21 20.33
N GLY A 188 -3.13 -6.12 19.86
CA GLY A 188 -2.57 -5.32 18.78
C GLY A 188 -1.22 -4.69 19.12
N ARG A 189 -0.48 -4.27 18.10
CA ARG A 189 0.79 -3.55 18.25
C ARG A 189 0.53 -2.17 18.88
N ALA A 190 1.37 -1.81 19.85
CA ALA A 190 1.28 -0.52 20.53
C ALA A 190 1.30 0.66 19.54
N PHE A 191 0.52 1.69 19.84
CA PHE A 191 0.44 2.92 19.07
C PHE A 191 0.33 4.12 20.01
N ASP A 192 1.24 5.07 19.87
CA ASP A 192 1.23 6.35 20.58
C ASP A 192 1.01 7.49 19.58
N LEU A 193 0.00 8.31 19.87
CA LEU A 193 -0.37 9.49 19.09
C LEU A 193 0.77 10.53 19.12
N GLY A 194 1.51 10.62 20.21
CA GLY A 194 2.71 11.44 20.33
C GLY A 194 3.93 10.73 19.77
N ALA A 195 4.56 11.30 18.75
CA ALA A 195 5.99 11.05 18.61
C ALA A 195 6.66 11.76 19.80
N GLY A 196 7.32 11.03 20.69
CA GLY A 196 8.22 11.64 21.67
C GLY A 196 9.16 12.65 20.97
N PRO A 197 9.64 13.68 21.68
CA PRO A 197 10.29 14.83 21.06
C PRO A 197 11.38 14.39 20.08
N VAL A 198 11.32 14.91 18.86
CA VAL A 198 12.39 14.76 17.87
C VAL A 198 13.61 15.46 18.46
N VAL A 199 14.57 14.68 18.96
CA VAL A 199 15.88 15.20 19.32
C VAL A 199 16.50 15.70 18.02
N ARG A 200 16.64 17.03 17.92
CA ARG A 200 17.29 17.71 16.80
C ARG A 200 18.79 17.45 16.77
#